data_AF-A0A087BFE0-F1
#
_entry.id   AF-A0A087BFE0-F1
#
_cell.length_a   1.000
_cell.length_b   1.000
_cell.length_c   1.000
_cell.angle_alpha   90.00
_cell.angle_beta   90.00
_cell.angle_gamma   90.00
#
_symmetry.space_group_name_H-M   'P 1'
#
loop_
_entity.id
_entity.type
_entity.pdbx_description
1 polymer ?
#
loop_
_entity_poly.entity_id
_entity_poly.type
_entity_poly.pdbx_seq_one_letter_code
_entity_poly.pdbx_strand_id
1 'polypeptide(L)'
;MSHMRYPESLFKVQRELLSKYHVTSASQYYSGEDFWQTPVDPTESQSQQDQDILQPPYYLTLQTGGTEEPVFSLTSTYIPAGQSTREILTGFLSVDSDAGNEKGKIGSNYGTIRLQELPKDSNVPGPGQAQNNFNANADVSKELNLLQSGDTQVVRGNLLTLPLGGGLVYVQPVYVKSSGVTSFPLLKKTLVAFGDQVGFADTLDEALDQVFGGNSGAAAGDAENVSGDQSGSDTNGGQSGTTDGKSDSGLSSDRSPELQQALNDAAQAMKDSQSAMKNGDWTAYGKAQQELEDALNKAIELDK
;
A
#
# COMPACT_ATOMS: atom_id res chain seq x y z
N MET A 1 5.44 3.57 -29.26
CA MET A 1 5.06 2.14 -29.26
C MET A 1 4.27 1.86 -27.97
N SER A 2 2.95 1.97 -28.01
CA SER A 2 2.14 2.25 -26.80
C SER A 2 2.00 1.14 -25.75
N HIS A 3 2.60 -0.05 -25.96
CA HIS A 3 2.43 -1.21 -25.07
C HIS A 3 3.72 -1.99 -24.81
N MET A 4 4.89 -1.43 -25.14
CA MET A 4 6.16 -2.08 -24.80
C MET A 4 6.61 -1.64 -23.41
N ARG A 5 6.89 -2.62 -22.54
CA ARG A 5 7.55 -2.46 -21.25
C ARG A 5 9.01 -2.87 -21.32
N TYR A 6 9.85 -2.35 -20.44
CA TYR A 6 11.27 -2.74 -20.39
C TYR A 6 11.42 -4.20 -19.94
N PRO A 7 12.14 -5.09 -20.66
CA PRO A 7 12.14 -6.51 -20.33
C PRO A 7 12.78 -6.85 -18.97
N GLU A 8 12.07 -7.59 -18.13
CA GLU A 8 12.57 -8.02 -16.81
C GLU A 8 13.86 -8.82 -16.88
N SER A 9 13.99 -9.75 -17.84
CA SER A 9 15.18 -10.57 -17.97
C SER A 9 16.43 -9.75 -18.31
N LEU A 10 16.28 -8.72 -19.15
CA LEU A 10 17.37 -7.79 -19.45
C LEU A 10 17.74 -6.97 -18.21
N PHE A 11 16.73 -6.47 -17.51
CA PHE A 11 16.92 -5.69 -16.28
C PHE A 11 17.60 -6.51 -15.18
N LYS A 12 17.26 -7.78 -15.01
CA LYS A 12 17.91 -8.68 -14.03
C LYS A 12 19.41 -8.82 -14.30
N VAL A 13 19.82 -8.95 -15.57
CA VAL A 13 21.24 -9.00 -15.94
C VAL A 13 21.93 -7.67 -15.63
N GLN A 14 21.30 -6.54 -15.98
CA GLN A 14 21.86 -5.21 -15.71
C GLN A 14 21.98 -4.93 -14.21
N ARG A 15 20.96 -5.31 -13.44
CA ARG A 15 20.94 -5.23 -11.97
C ARG A 15 22.07 -6.07 -11.36
N GLU A 16 22.28 -7.28 -11.84
CA GLU A 16 23.37 -8.15 -11.36
C GLU A 16 24.74 -7.53 -11.65
N LEU A 17 24.94 -6.96 -12.84
CA LEU A 17 26.20 -6.28 -13.16
C LEU A 17 26.43 -5.03 -12.29
N LEU A 18 25.40 -4.21 -12.12
CA LEU A 18 25.48 -2.98 -11.33
C LEU A 18 25.78 -3.24 -9.85
N SER A 19 25.48 -4.45 -9.33
CA SER A 19 25.85 -4.85 -7.97
C SER A 19 27.35 -4.74 -7.68
N LYS A 20 28.20 -4.86 -8.71
CA LYS A 20 29.67 -4.81 -8.62
C LYS A 20 30.27 -3.63 -9.37
N TYR A 21 29.74 -3.33 -10.56
CA TYR A 21 30.33 -2.35 -11.47
C TYR A 21 29.89 -0.91 -11.24
N HIS A 22 29.04 -0.64 -10.25
CA HIS A 22 28.86 0.74 -9.75
C HIS A 22 30.14 1.25 -9.04
N VAL A 23 30.97 0.34 -8.52
CA VAL A 23 32.25 0.67 -7.88
C VAL A 23 33.30 0.97 -8.94
N THR A 24 33.67 2.25 -9.10
CA THR A 24 34.63 2.68 -10.12
C THR A 24 36.08 2.76 -9.61
N SER A 25 36.31 2.70 -8.30
CA SER A 25 37.65 2.72 -7.71
C SER A 25 38.27 1.32 -7.71
N ALA A 26 39.47 1.19 -8.27
CA ALA A 26 40.17 -0.10 -8.34
C ALA A 26 40.46 -0.72 -6.96
N SER A 27 40.81 0.11 -5.96
CA SER A 27 41.09 -0.38 -4.60
C SER A 27 39.83 -0.91 -3.91
N GLN A 28 38.71 -0.20 -4.05
CA GLN A 28 37.42 -0.64 -3.48
C GLN A 28 36.92 -1.89 -4.20
N TYR A 29 37.02 -1.93 -5.53
CA TYR A 29 36.62 -3.09 -6.30
C TYR A 29 37.41 -4.35 -5.91
N TYR A 30 38.73 -4.22 -5.70
CA TYR A 30 39.56 -5.35 -5.27
C TYR A 30 39.22 -5.84 -3.86
N SER A 31 38.87 -4.93 -2.96
CA SER A 31 38.45 -5.29 -1.60
C SER A 31 37.07 -5.95 -1.54
N GLY A 32 36.18 -5.63 -2.50
CA GLY A 32 34.78 -6.06 -2.51
C GLY A 32 33.92 -5.44 -1.41
N GLU A 33 34.46 -4.52 -0.61
CA GLU A 33 33.77 -3.92 0.54
C GLU A 33 32.54 -3.08 0.16
N ASP A 34 32.50 -2.58 -1.06
CA ASP A 34 31.43 -1.73 -1.58
C ASP A 34 30.53 -2.46 -2.57
N PHE A 35 30.61 -3.80 -2.65
CA PHE A 35 29.68 -4.56 -3.47
C PHE A 35 28.30 -4.61 -2.82
N TRP A 36 27.29 -4.61 -3.67
CA TRP A 36 25.90 -4.71 -3.27
C TRP A 36 25.31 -6.04 -3.73
N GLN A 37 24.10 -6.33 -3.25
CA GLN A 37 23.31 -7.46 -3.72
C GLN A 37 21.83 -7.09 -3.72
N THR A 38 21.05 -7.83 -4.52
CA THR A 38 19.58 -7.77 -4.39
C THR A 38 19.20 -8.41 -3.06
N PRO A 39 18.26 -7.84 -2.29
CA PRO A 39 17.79 -8.47 -1.06
C PRO A 39 17.07 -9.80 -1.36
N VAL A 40 17.17 -10.74 -0.42
CA VAL A 40 16.28 -11.91 -0.37
C VAL A 40 14.85 -11.42 -0.25
N ASP A 41 13.91 -12.05 -0.94
CA ASP A 41 12.50 -11.68 -0.87
C ASP A 41 11.94 -12.04 0.50
N PRO A 42 11.58 -11.05 1.33
CA PRO A 42 11.16 -11.32 2.71
C PRO A 42 9.72 -11.83 2.80
N THR A 43 9.01 -11.90 1.67
CA THR A 43 7.62 -12.37 1.58
C THR A 43 7.52 -13.86 1.22
N GLU A 44 8.63 -14.46 0.79
CA GLU A 44 8.73 -15.89 0.48
C GLU A 44 8.69 -16.76 1.74
N SER A 45 8.49 -18.08 1.58
CA SER A 45 8.56 -19.01 2.73
C SER A 45 9.95 -19.05 3.33
N GLN A 46 10.07 -19.42 4.62
CA GLN A 46 11.38 -19.55 5.29
C GLN A 46 12.34 -20.45 4.50
N SER A 47 11.87 -21.57 3.96
CA SER A 47 12.69 -22.48 3.15
C SER A 47 13.21 -21.87 1.85
N GLN A 48 12.49 -20.91 1.26
CA GLN A 48 12.92 -20.19 0.07
C GLN A 48 13.86 -19.02 0.43
N GLN A 49 13.61 -18.37 1.57
CA GLN A 49 14.55 -17.39 2.10
C GLN A 49 15.90 -18.03 2.45
N ASP A 50 15.90 -19.24 3.02
CA ASP A 50 17.11 -20.04 3.30
C ASP A 50 17.85 -20.48 2.01
N GLN A 51 17.18 -20.40 0.85
CA GLN A 51 17.76 -20.63 -0.48
C GLN A 51 18.16 -19.33 -1.19
N ASP A 52 18.14 -18.21 -0.48
CA ASP A 52 18.44 -16.87 -1.00
C ASP A 52 17.61 -16.51 -2.24
N ILE A 53 16.32 -16.87 -2.26
CA ILE A 53 15.42 -16.45 -3.35
C ILE A 53 15.33 -14.92 -3.34
N LEU A 54 15.94 -14.30 -4.36
CA LEU A 54 16.07 -12.85 -4.47
C LEU A 54 14.76 -12.19 -4.90
N GLN A 55 14.52 -10.99 -4.38
CA GLN A 55 13.36 -10.19 -4.75
C GLN A 55 13.32 -9.92 -6.26
N PRO A 56 12.17 -10.16 -6.93
CA PRO A 56 12.01 -9.83 -8.34
C PRO A 56 11.95 -8.31 -8.54
N PRO A 57 12.23 -7.82 -9.75
CA PRO A 57 11.99 -6.41 -10.06
C PRO A 57 10.48 -6.15 -10.21
N TYR A 58 10.02 -4.96 -9.80
CA TYR A 58 8.60 -4.60 -9.85
C TYR A 58 8.36 -3.41 -10.78
N TYR A 59 7.30 -3.51 -11.59
CA TYR A 59 6.82 -2.36 -12.37
C TYR A 59 5.98 -1.47 -11.48
N LEU A 60 6.36 -0.20 -11.42
CA LEU A 60 5.73 0.80 -10.58
C LEU A 60 5.69 2.11 -11.37
N THR A 61 4.63 2.89 -11.16
CA THR A 61 4.57 4.27 -11.66
C THR A 61 5.00 5.18 -10.53
N LEU A 62 6.15 5.83 -10.69
CA LEU A 62 6.80 6.63 -9.66
C LEU A 62 7.43 7.88 -10.24
N GLN A 63 7.43 8.93 -9.44
CA GLN A 63 8.25 10.11 -9.68
C GLN A 63 9.57 9.93 -8.93
N THR A 64 10.68 9.87 -9.67
CA THR A 64 12.03 9.72 -9.08
C THR A 64 12.81 11.02 -9.16
N GLY A 65 13.91 11.08 -8.41
CA GLY A 65 14.92 12.12 -8.61
C GLY A 65 15.38 12.13 -10.07
N GLY A 66 15.01 13.18 -10.80
CA GLY A 66 15.29 13.33 -12.22
C GLY A 66 14.09 13.19 -13.16
N THR A 67 12.86 13.02 -12.65
CA THR A 67 11.63 13.14 -13.45
C THR A 67 10.67 14.17 -12.84
N GLU A 68 10.09 15.02 -13.70
CA GLU A 68 9.10 16.04 -13.26
C GLU A 68 7.69 15.44 -13.11
N GLU A 69 7.44 14.29 -13.73
CA GLU A 69 6.17 13.58 -13.72
C GLU A 69 6.37 12.10 -13.29
N PRO A 70 5.31 11.40 -12.85
CA PRO A 70 5.35 9.97 -12.61
C PRO A 70 5.62 9.19 -13.91
N VAL A 71 6.60 8.28 -13.86
CA VAL A 71 7.02 7.45 -15.00
C VAL A 71 6.82 5.98 -14.67
N PHE A 72 6.22 5.25 -15.61
CA PHE A 72 6.14 3.79 -15.54
C PHE A 72 7.53 3.18 -15.65
N SER A 73 8.00 2.59 -14.55
CA SER A 73 9.38 2.16 -14.38
C SER A 73 9.45 0.72 -13.87
N LEU A 74 10.48 -0.01 -14.28
CA LEU A 74 10.85 -1.28 -13.65
C LEU A 74 11.91 -1.00 -12.59
N THR A 75 11.70 -1.49 -11.37
CA THR A 75 12.46 -1.07 -10.20
C THR A 75 13.12 -2.24 -9.48
N SER A 76 14.18 -1.95 -8.74
CA SER A 76 14.78 -2.88 -7.78
C SER A 76 15.57 -2.14 -6.71
N THR A 77 15.92 -2.86 -5.66
CA THR A 77 16.61 -2.36 -4.47
C THR A 77 17.95 -3.08 -4.28
N TYR A 78 18.86 -2.41 -3.59
CA TYR A 78 20.15 -2.96 -3.21
C TYR A 78 20.37 -2.84 -1.70
N ILE A 79 20.99 -3.88 -1.14
CA ILE A 79 21.60 -3.89 0.20
C ILE A 79 23.09 -4.17 0.05
N PRO A 80 23.94 -3.84 1.03
CA PRO A 80 25.34 -4.26 1.03
C PRO A 80 25.47 -5.77 0.83
N ALA A 81 26.49 -6.22 0.09
CA ALA A 81 26.76 -7.63 -0.11
C ALA A 81 27.45 -8.25 1.12
N GLY A 82 27.27 -9.57 1.31
CA GLY A 82 27.94 -10.32 2.37
C GLY A 82 27.01 -11.27 3.12
N GLN A 83 27.58 -12.01 4.08
CA GLN A 83 26.87 -13.02 4.88
C GLN A 83 26.29 -12.47 6.20
N SER A 84 26.81 -11.34 6.68
CA SER A 84 26.28 -10.60 7.84
C SER A 84 26.05 -9.17 7.40
N THR A 85 24.97 -8.99 6.64
CA THR A 85 24.64 -7.68 6.09
C THR A 85 23.79 -6.95 7.11
N ARG A 86 24.16 -5.70 7.37
CA ARG A 86 23.16 -4.74 7.82
C ARG A 86 22.23 -4.62 6.62
N GLU A 87 21.03 -5.21 6.69
CA GLU A 87 20.01 -5.12 5.65
C GLU A 87 19.44 -3.69 5.55
N ILE A 88 20.32 -2.70 5.45
CA ILE A 88 20.01 -1.30 5.19
C ILE A 88 19.98 -1.11 3.69
N LEU A 89 19.07 -0.26 3.21
CA LEU A 89 19.02 0.04 1.79
C LEU A 89 20.19 0.95 1.41
N THR A 90 20.95 0.54 0.40
CA THR A 90 22.09 1.30 -0.12
C THR A 90 21.86 1.84 -1.53
N GLY A 91 20.89 1.28 -2.26
CA GLY A 91 20.60 1.73 -3.62
C GLY A 91 19.17 1.44 -4.06
N PHE A 92 18.63 2.33 -4.88
CA PHE A 92 17.36 2.17 -5.58
C PHE A 92 17.59 2.31 -7.08
N LEU A 93 17.27 1.25 -7.82
CA LEU A 93 17.45 1.17 -9.27
C LEU A 93 16.09 1.29 -9.95
N SER A 94 16.01 2.12 -10.99
CA SER A 94 14.84 2.22 -11.85
C SER A 94 15.26 2.25 -13.30
N VAL A 95 14.42 1.70 -14.18
CA VAL A 95 14.55 1.86 -15.62
C VAL A 95 13.21 2.30 -16.21
N ASP A 96 13.26 3.35 -17.02
CA ASP A 96 12.09 3.87 -17.71
C ASP A 96 11.53 2.79 -18.66
N SER A 97 10.30 2.40 -18.40
CA SER A 97 9.58 1.35 -19.13
C SER A 97 8.51 1.92 -20.05
N ASP A 98 8.40 3.24 -20.18
CA ASP A 98 7.47 3.89 -21.10
C ASP A 98 8.12 4.08 -22.49
N ALA A 99 7.72 3.23 -23.44
CA ALA A 99 8.21 3.29 -24.82
C ALA A 99 7.59 4.43 -25.65
N GLY A 100 6.75 5.28 -25.05
CA GLY A 100 6.06 6.39 -25.68
C GLY A 100 4.81 5.98 -26.46
N ASN A 101 3.94 6.95 -26.68
CA ASN A 101 2.64 6.79 -27.33
C ASN A 101 2.67 6.95 -28.87
N GLU A 102 3.76 7.47 -29.44
CA GLU A 102 3.88 7.65 -30.89
C GLU A 102 4.19 6.33 -31.61
N LYS A 103 3.41 6.00 -32.65
CA LYS A 103 3.61 4.79 -33.44
C LYS A 103 4.94 4.85 -34.19
N GLY A 104 5.76 3.82 -34.03
CA GLY A 104 7.06 3.70 -34.70
C GLY A 104 8.17 4.58 -34.13
N LYS A 105 7.91 5.32 -33.05
CA LYS A 105 8.94 6.08 -32.31
C LYS A 105 9.08 5.52 -30.90
N ILE A 106 10.33 5.45 -30.45
CA ILE A 106 10.70 5.09 -29.08
C ILE A 106 10.75 6.39 -28.28
N GLY A 107 10.11 6.42 -27.12
CA GLY A 107 10.21 7.54 -26.18
C GLY A 107 11.68 7.82 -25.84
N SER A 108 12.06 9.09 -25.76
CA SER A 108 13.46 9.50 -25.58
C SER A 108 14.11 8.93 -24.32
N ASN A 109 13.29 8.64 -23.31
CA ASN A 109 13.76 8.15 -22.02
C ASN A 109 13.66 6.63 -21.88
N TYR A 110 13.00 5.92 -22.81
CA TYR A 110 12.80 4.48 -22.71
C TYR A 110 14.14 3.74 -22.55
N GLY A 111 14.23 2.88 -21.54
CA GLY A 111 15.44 2.14 -21.22
C GLY A 111 16.52 2.95 -20.49
N THR A 112 16.24 4.20 -20.11
CA THR A 112 17.15 4.99 -19.26
C THR A 112 17.16 4.40 -17.86
N ILE A 113 18.33 3.91 -17.46
CA ILE A 113 18.57 3.38 -16.11
C ILE A 113 19.02 4.51 -15.20
N ARG A 114 18.37 4.64 -14.03
CA ARG A 114 18.72 5.58 -12.97
C ARG A 114 19.01 4.79 -11.71
N LEU A 115 20.22 4.95 -11.18
CA LEU A 115 20.64 4.37 -9.92
C LEU A 115 20.77 5.50 -8.89
N GLN A 116 19.90 5.47 -7.89
CA GLN A 116 19.98 6.36 -6.74
C GLN A 116 20.74 5.64 -5.63
N GLU A 117 21.96 6.08 -5.36
CA GLU A 117 22.73 5.63 -4.20
C GLU A 117 22.26 6.39 -2.94
N LEU A 118 22.14 5.67 -1.83
CA LEU A 118 21.88 6.24 -0.51
C LEU A 118 23.21 6.49 0.21
N PRO A 119 23.31 7.52 1.07
CA PRO A 119 24.50 7.77 1.87
C PRO A 119 24.92 6.54 2.68
N LYS A 120 26.23 6.29 2.84
CA LYS A 120 26.75 5.10 3.55
C LYS A 120 26.41 5.08 5.05
N ASP A 121 26.08 6.24 5.61
CA ASP A 121 25.59 6.45 6.99
C ASP A 121 24.05 6.41 7.09
N SER A 122 23.36 6.10 5.99
CA SER A 122 21.92 5.89 5.96
C SER A 122 21.51 4.72 6.86
N ASN A 123 20.46 4.94 7.65
CA ASN A 123 19.79 3.89 8.42
C ASN A 123 18.43 3.50 7.81
N VAL A 124 18.25 3.78 6.52
CA VAL A 124 17.01 3.44 5.81
C VAL A 124 16.88 1.90 5.77
N PRO A 125 15.80 1.32 6.31
CA PRO A 125 15.61 -0.13 6.32
C PRO A 125 15.64 -0.70 4.90
N GLY A 126 16.30 -1.83 4.66
CA GLY A 126 16.08 -2.62 3.45
C GLY A 126 14.76 -3.40 3.53
N PRO A 127 14.34 -4.09 2.45
CA PRO A 127 13.09 -4.85 2.43
C PRO A 127 12.96 -5.87 3.59
N GLY A 128 14.01 -6.62 3.92
CA GLY A 128 13.97 -7.58 5.02
C GLY A 128 13.78 -6.91 6.40
N GLN A 129 14.44 -5.79 6.67
CA GLN A 129 14.18 -5.01 7.89
C GLN A 129 12.77 -4.41 7.93
N ALA A 130 12.27 -3.88 6.81
CA ALA A 130 10.91 -3.36 6.75
C ALA A 130 9.88 -4.47 7.04
N GLN A 131 10.08 -5.67 6.48
CA GLN A 131 9.25 -6.83 6.80
C GLN A 131 9.33 -7.22 8.28
N ASN A 132 10.53 -7.19 8.87
CA ASN A 132 10.72 -7.47 10.29
C ASN A 132 10.02 -6.43 11.17
N ASN A 133 10.03 -5.16 10.78
CA ASN A 133 9.29 -4.11 11.47
C ASN A 133 7.78 -4.35 11.43
N PHE A 134 7.23 -4.78 10.28
CA PHE A 134 5.82 -5.22 10.20
C PHE A 134 5.54 -6.40 11.12
N ASN A 135 6.41 -7.42 11.12
CA ASN A 135 6.23 -8.61 11.95
C ASN A 135 6.39 -8.32 13.45
N ALA A 136 7.23 -7.35 13.83
CA ALA A 136 7.43 -6.96 15.22
C ALA A 136 6.32 -6.07 15.77
N ASN A 137 5.53 -5.43 14.90
CA ASN A 137 4.40 -4.60 15.32
C ASN A 137 3.32 -5.47 15.99
N ALA A 138 2.93 -5.08 17.20
CA ALA A 138 2.01 -5.86 18.03
C ALA A 138 0.59 -5.93 17.45
N ASP A 139 0.09 -4.83 16.88
CA ASP A 139 -1.26 -4.76 16.31
C ASP A 139 -1.33 -5.59 15.02
N VAL A 140 -0.31 -5.47 14.17
CA VAL A 140 -0.16 -6.30 12.96
C VAL A 140 -0.12 -7.78 13.36
N SER A 141 0.76 -8.15 14.30
CA SER A 141 0.90 -9.53 14.75
C SER A 141 -0.42 -10.10 15.30
N LYS A 142 -1.12 -9.34 16.13
CA LYS A 142 -2.39 -9.77 16.73
C LYS A 142 -3.45 -10.02 15.66
N GLU A 143 -3.62 -9.08 14.74
CA GLU A 143 -4.64 -9.19 13.70
C GLU A 143 -4.31 -10.29 12.68
N LEU A 144 -3.05 -10.40 12.23
CA LEU A 144 -2.67 -11.46 11.30
C LEU A 144 -2.88 -12.85 11.90
N ASN A 145 -2.62 -13.03 13.20
CA ASN A 145 -2.93 -14.29 13.89
C ASN A 145 -4.44 -14.56 13.94
N LEU A 146 -5.26 -13.53 14.11
CA LEU A 146 -6.72 -13.66 14.05
C LEU A 146 -7.19 -14.04 12.64
N LEU A 147 -6.66 -13.39 11.61
CA LEU A 147 -6.97 -13.67 10.20
C LEU A 147 -6.51 -15.05 9.73
N GLN A 148 -5.52 -15.65 10.41
CA GLN A 148 -5.01 -16.99 10.16
C GLN A 148 -5.71 -18.07 11.01
N SER A 149 -6.79 -17.73 11.72
CA SER A 149 -7.50 -18.68 12.59
C SER A 149 -8.57 -19.50 11.87
N GLY A 150 -8.70 -20.78 12.24
CA GLY A 150 -9.69 -21.69 11.67
C GLY A 150 -9.32 -22.18 10.26
N ASP A 151 -10.23 -22.03 9.31
CA ASP A 151 -10.09 -22.52 7.93
C ASP A 151 -9.58 -21.43 6.96
N THR A 152 -8.84 -20.44 7.47
CA THR A 152 -8.27 -19.35 6.67
C THR A 152 -6.74 -19.37 6.68
N GLN A 153 -6.15 -18.92 5.58
CA GLN A 153 -4.73 -18.74 5.41
C GLN A 153 -4.44 -17.29 5.01
N VAL A 154 -3.53 -16.65 5.75
CA VAL A 154 -2.97 -15.35 5.39
C VAL A 154 -1.94 -15.54 4.27
N VAL A 155 -2.06 -14.72 3.23
CA VAL A 155 -1.13 -14.64 2.11
C VAL A 155 -0.59 -13.22 2.05
N ARG A 156 0.69 -13.05 2.36
CA ARG A 156 1.37 -11.76 2.20
C ARG A 156 1.64 -11.54 0.72
N GLY A 157 1.29 -10.35 0.22
CA GLY A 157 1.67 -9.93 -1.13
C GLY A 157 3.10 -9.40 -1.17
N ASN A 158 3.49 -8.95 -2.37
CA ASN A 158 4.80 -8.38 -2.62
C ASN A 158 5.06 -7.17 -1.71
N LEU A 159 6.27 -7.09 -1.16
CA LEU A 159 6.75 -5.91 -0.44
C LEU A 159 7.33 -4.91 -1.44
N LEU A 160 6.62 -3.82 -1.68
CA LEU A 160 7.03 -2.76 -2.61
C LEU A 160 7.78 -1.67 -1.86
N THR A 161 8.92 -1.25 -2.38
CA THR A 161 9.70 -0.10 -1.87
C THR A 161 9.52 1.08 -2.81
N LEU A 162 9.02 2.20 -2.32
CA LEU A 162 8.71 3.37 -3.13
C LEU A 162 9.46 4.61 -2.62
N PRO A 163 10.18 5.35 -3.47
CA PRO A 163 10.71 6.65 -3.10
C PRO A 163 9.57 7.67 -3.02
N LEU A 164 9.42 8.30 -1.85
CA LEU A 164 8.39 9.32 -1.61
C LEU A 164 8.95 10.42 -0.71
N GLY A 165 8.77 11.69 -1.11
CA GLY A 165 9.05 12.84 -0.23
C GLY A 165 10.48 12.95 0.31
N GLY A 166 11.48 12.37 -0.38
CA GLY A 166 12.87 12.33 0.08
C GLY A 166 13.20 11.18 1.03
N GLY A 167 12.25 10.29 1.31
CA GLY A 167 12.44 9.03 2.02
C GLY A 167 11.90 7.83 1.23
N LEU A 168 11.72 6.71 1.92
CA LEU A 168 11.16 5.49 1.33
C LEU A 168 9.96 5.01 2.11
N VAL A 169 8.92 4.63 1.38
CA VAL A 169 7.72 4.00 1.89
C VAL A 169 7.71 2.54 1.47
N TYR A 170 7.39 1.65 2.41
CA TYR A 170 7.20 0.23 2.15
C TYR A 170 5.71 -0.08 2.17
N VAL A 171 5.21 -0.74 1.14
CA VAL A 171 3.79 -1.10 1.02
C VAL A 171 3.67 -2.60 0.79
N GLN A 172 2.84 -3.27 1.58
CA GLN A 172 2.57 -4.70 1.46
C GLN A 172 1.08 -4.99 1.64
N PRO A 173 0.39 -5.49 0.59
CA PRO A 173 -0.97 -5.97 0.74
C PRO A 173 -0.98 -7.32 1.47
N VAL A 174 -2.02 -7.55 2.26
CA VAL A 174 -2.28 -8.80 2.99
C VAL A 174 -3.60 -9.35 2.52
N TYR A 175 -3.56 -10.57 1.98
CA TYR A 175 -4.72 -11.29 1.52
C TYR A 175 -5.07 -12.41 2.49
N VAL A 176 -6.34 -12.81 2.50
CA VAL A 176 -6.82 -14.01 3.18
C VAL A 176 -7.54 -14.89 2.17
N LYS A 177 -7.29 -16.19 2.24
CA LYS A 177 -8.02 -17.20 1.45
C LYS A 177 -8.47 -18.34 2.36
N SER A 178 -9.50 -19.07 1.95
CA SER A 178 -9.89 -20.31 2.64
C SER A 178 -8.84 -21.41 2.41
N SER A 179 -8.65 -22.29 3.40
CA SER A 179 -7.82 -23.50 3.31
C SER A 179 -8.40 -24.57 2.37
N GLY A 180 -9.62 -24.37 1.84
CA GLY A 180 -10.25 -25.25 0.86
C GLY A 180 -9.59 -25.20 -0.53
N VAL A 181 -9.95 -26.18 -1.38
CA VAL A 181 -9.32 -26.43 -2.69
C VAL A 181 -9.63 -25.34 -3.74
N THR A 182 -10.75 -24.63 -3.60
CA THR A 182 -11.19 -23.57 -4.54
C THR A 182 -11.35 -22.25 -3.79
N SER A 183 -10.23 -21.63 -3.41
CA SER A 183 -10.23 -20.35 -2.72
C SER A 183 -9.46 -19.28 -3.49
N PHE A 184 -10.01 -18.07 -3.52
CA PHE A 184 -9.37 -16.89 -4.09
C PHE A 184 -8.85 -16.00 -2.95
N PRO A 185 -7.63 -15.46 -3.05
CA PRO A 185 -7.13 -14.47 -2.10
C PRO A 185 -7.97 -13.20 -2.17
N LEU A 186 -8.51 -12.77 -1.03
CA LEU A 186 -9.21 -11.50 -0.88
C LEU A 186 -8.32 -10.54 -0.12
N LEU A 187 -8.17 -9.31 -0.61
CA LEU A 187 -7.44 -8.27 0.11
C LEU A 187 -8.18 -8.00 1.43
N LYS A 188 -7.44 -8.05 2.54
CA LYS A 188 -7.99 -7.77 3.86
C LYS A 188 -7.35 -6.59 4.53
N LYS A 189 -6.05 -6.40 4.35
CA LYS A 189 -5.30 -5.29 4.95
C LYS A 189 -4.19 -4.82 4.03
N THR A 190 -3.74 -3.60 4.25
CA THR A 190 -2.56 -3.01 3.65
C THR A 190 -1.62 -2.54 4.76
N LEU A 191 -0.38 -3.00 4.70
CA LEU A 191 0.72 -2.58 5.57
C LEU A 191 1.49 -1.46 4.89
N VAL A 192 1.76 -0.39 5.62
CA VAL A 192 2.60 0.72 5.17
C VAL A 192 3.64 1.03 6.23
N ALA A 193 4.90 1.23 5.85
CA ALA A 193 5.93 1.73 6.75
C ALA A 193 6.67 2.93 6.16
N PHE A 194 6.96 3.91 7.00
CA PHE A 194 7.84 5.04 6.72
C PHE A 194 8.64 5.40 7.97
N GLY A 195 9.97 5.23 7.90
CA GLY A 195 10.82 5.30 9.10
C GLY A 195 10.40 4.25 10.14
N ASP A 196 10.13 4.69 11.37
CA ASP A 196 9.70 3.84 12.48
C ASP A 196 8.17 3.69 12.59
N GLN A 197 7.40 4.39 11.75
CA GLN A 197 5.95 4.35 11.77
C GLN A 197 5.43 3.20 10.90
N VAL A 198 4.44 2.47 11.41
CA VAL A 198 3.75 1.38 10.72
C VAL A 198 2.26 1.66 10.74
N GLY A 199 1.67 1.75 9.54
CA GLY A 199 0.23 1.79 9.32
C GLY A 199 -0.27 0.43 8.87
N PHE A 200 -1.46 0.09 9.32
CA PHE A 200 -2.12 -1.18 9.06
C PHE A 200 -3.63 -0.96 9.05
N ALA A 201 -4.20 -0.94 7.84
CA ALA A 201 -5.60 -0.61 7.62
C ALA A 201 -6.22 -1.45 6.50
N ASP A 202 -7.51 -1.28 6.24
CA ASP A 202 -8.22 -2.02 5.17
C ASP A 202 -7.84 -1.48 3.79
N THR A 203 -7.47 -0.20 3.72
CA THR A 203 -7.07 0.53 2.51
C THR A 203 -5.66 1.10 2.61
N LEU A 204 -5.03 1.35 1.47
CA LEU A 204 -3.76 2.05 1.36
C LEU A 204 -3.90 3.50 1.83
N ASP A 205 -4.99 4.19 1.44
CA ASP A 205 -5.30 5.54 1.91
C ASP A 205 -5.28 5.64 3.46
N GLU A 206 -6.01 4.77 4.15
CA GLU A 206 -6.02 4.76 5.62
C GLU A 206 -4.68 4.35 6.24
N ALA A 207 -3.96 3.40 5.63
CA ALA A 207 -2.67 2.97 6.15
C ALA A 207 -1.62 4.08 5.99
N LEU A 208 -1.67 4.87 4.92
CA LEU A 208 -0.85 6.06 4.74
C LEU A 208 -1.22 7.14 5.76
N ASP A 209 -2.50 7.36 6.01
CA ASP A 209 -2.96 8.33 7.00
C ASP A 209 -2.49 8.01 8.42
N GLN A 210 -2.48 6.71 8.80
CA GLN A 210 -1.91 6.25 10.07
C GLN A 210 -0.41 6.55 10.18
N VAL A 211 0.34 6.38 9.09
CA VAL A 211 1.80 6.61 9.06
C VAL A 211 2.15 8.10 9.11
N PHE A 212 1.38 8.95 8.45
CA PHE A 212 1.65 10.39 8.34
C PHE A 212 0.87 11.25 9.35
N GLY A 213 0.13 10.63 10.26
CA GLY A 213 -0.47 11.30 11.42
C GLY A 213 -1.72 12.14 11.11
N GLY A 214 -2.52 11.73 10.12
CA GLY A 214 -3.71 12.45 9.67
C GLY A 214 -3.90 12.28 8.16
N ASN A 215 -4.52 13.25 7.49
CA ASN A 215 -4.61 13.22 6.03
C ASN A 215 -3.21 13.29 5.41
N SER A 216 -2.73 12.15 4.90
CA SER A 216 -1.44 11.99 4.25
C SER A 216 -1.32 12.85 2.98
N GLY A 217 -2.43 13.41 2.49
CA GLY A 217 -2.50 14.14 1.22
C GLY A 217 -2.33 13.23 0.01
N ALA A 218 -2.17 11.92 0.22
CA ALA A 218 -2.21 10.92 -0.81
C ALA A 218 -3.67 10.66 -1.21
N ALA A 219 -3.90 10.51 -2.51
CA ALA A 219 -5.13 9.95 -3.04
C ALA A 219 -4.74 8.64 -3.73
N ALA A 220 -4.69 7.56 -2.95
CA ALA A 220 -4.42 6.21 -3.44
C ALA A 220 -5.62 5.63 -4.22
N GLY A 221 -6.81 6.25 -4.08
CA GLY A 221 -7.98 5.93 -4.88
C GLY A 221 -8.70 4.67 -4.41
N ASP A 222 -8.40 4.20 -3.21
CA ASP A 222 -9.03 3.05 -2.58
C ASP A 222 -9.81 3.40 -1.32
N ALA A 223 -9.89 4.69 -0.96
CA ALA A 223 -10.75 5.21 0.11
C ALA A 223 -12.25 4.87 -0.04
N GLU A 224 -12.77 4.55 -1.23
CA GLU A 224 -14.17 4.10 -1.40
C GLU A 224 -14.33 2.60 -1.09
N ASN A 225 -13.23 1.84 -1.03
CA ASN A 225 -13.23 0.38 -0.90
C ASN A 225 -13.44 -0.10 0.55
N VAL A 226 -13.45 0.80 1.53
CA VAL A 226 -13.75 0.50 2.95
C VAL A 226 -15.16 -0.06 3.17
N SER A 227 -16.05 0.05 2.16
CA SER A 227 -17.42 -0.48 2.20
C SER A 227 -17.60 -1.83 1.48
N GLY A 228 -16.52 -2.47 1.03
CA GLY A 228 -16.56 -3.61 0.09
C GLY A 228 -16.70 -5.00 0.70
N ASP A 229 -17.81 -5.30 1.38
CA ASP A 229 -18.33 -6.68 1.40
C ASP A 229 -19.44 -6.80 0.35
N GLN A 230 -19.08 -6.89 -0.93
CA GLN A 230 -19.92 -7.56 -1.91
C GLN A 230 -19.17 -7.96 -3.19
N SER A 231 -19.38 -9.24 -3.51
CA SER A 231 -19.00 -9.98 -4.70
C SER A 231 -19.16 -9.22 -6.03
N GLY A 232 -18.19 -9.42 -6.92
CA GLY A 232 -18.20 -8.84 -8.26
C GLY A 232 -19.27 -9.39 -9.20
N SER A 233 -19.59 -8.58 -10.22
CA SER A 233 -19.93 -9.03 -11.57
C SER A 233 -19.78 -7.85 -12.54
N ASP A 234 -19.20 -8.17 -13.69
CA ASP A 234 -18.84 -7.29 -14.79
C ASP A 234 -20.05 -6.90 -15.68
N THR A 235 -19.83 -5.82 -16.45
CA THR A 235 -20.45 -5.41 -17.74
C THR A 235 -21.79 -4.64 -17.82
N ASN A 236 -21.63 -3.33 -18.12
CA ASN A 236 -22.06 -2.61 -19.34
C ASN A 236 -23.53 -2.13 -19.54
N GLY A 237 -23.71 -0.80 -19.52
CA GLY A 237 -24.47 -0.01 -20.50
C GLY A 237 -25.99 0.16 -20.37
N GLY A 238 -26.43 1.40 -20.11
CA GLY A 238 -27.64 1.96 -20.74
C GLY A 238 -28.88 2.25 -19.87
N GLN A 239 -29.00 3.52 -19.49
CA GLN A 239 -30.22 4.36 -19.55
C GLN A 239 -31.48 4.04 -18.70
N SER A 240 -31.78 5.01 -17.83
CA SER A 240 -33.09 5.57 -17.45
C SER A 240 -34.30 4.64 -17.29
N GLY A 241 -34.77 4.51 -16.05
CA GLY A 241 -36.09 4.02 -15.72
C GLY A 241 -36.44 4.32 -14.26
N THR A 242 -37.28 5.34 -14.05
CA THR A 242 -38.08 5.53 -12.83
C THR A 242 -38.87 4.27 -12.50
N THR A 243 -38.77 3.77 -11.27
CA THR A 243 -39.91 3.10 -10.59
C THR A 243 -39.71 3.11 -9.08
N ASP A 244 -40.74 3.60 -8.38
CA ASP A 244 -40.98 3.39 -6.96
C ASP A 244 -40.90 1.90 -6.59
N GLY A 245 -40.18 1.59 -5.51
CA GLY A 245 -39.94 0.20 -5.11
C GLY A 245 -39.49 0.09 -3.66
N LYS A 246 -40.47 0.09 -2.76
CA LYS A 246 -40.41 -0.31 -1.36
C LYS A 246 -39.60 -1.60 -1.15
N SER A 247 -38.63 -1.59 -0.23
CA SER A 247 -38.01 -2.78 0.40
C SER A 247 -37.63 -2.35 1.82
N ASP A 248 -38.39 -2.75 2.82
CA ASP A 248 -38.34 -4.04 3.51
C ASP A 248 -37.01 -4.20 4.28
N SER A 249 -36.99 -3.52 5.43
CA SER A 249 -35.99 -3.66 6.48
C SER A 249 -36.37 -4.85 7.35
N GLY A 250 -35.85 -6.02 7.01
CA GLY A 250 -35.88 -7.19 7.88
C GLY A 250 -34.54 -7.35 8.58
N LEU A 251 -34.47 -7.03 9.88
CA LEU A 251 -33.86 -7.84 10.95
C LEU A 251 -33.73 -7.03 12.27
N SER A 252 -34.23 -7.64 13.35
CA SER A 252 -34.16 -7.27 14.77
C SER A 252 -35.14 -6.21 15.32
N SER A 253 -36.38 -6.67 15.48
CA SER A 253 -37.36 -6.18 16.44
C SER A 253 -36.91 -6.49 17.88
N ASP A 254 -36.32 -5.49 18.55
CA ASP A 254 -36.39 -5.25 20.01
C ASP A 254 -35.59 -3.99 20.39
N ARG A 255 -35.84 -2.85 19.72
CA ARG A 255 -35.28 -1.55 20.11
C ARG A 255 -36.40 -0.60 20.50
N SER A 256 -36.22 0.15 21.59
CA SER A 256 -37.19 1.16 22.01
C SER A 256 -37.38 2.20 20.88
N PRO A 257 -38.60 2.72 20.65
CA PRO A 257 -38.84 3.76 19.65
C PRO A 257 -37.94 4.99 19.84
N GLU A 258 -37.53 5.26 21.08
CA GLU A 258 -36.64 6.35 21.45
C GLU A 258 -35.20 6.10 20.98
N LEU A 259 -34.71 4.85 21.01
CA LEU A 259 -33.39 4.49 20.50
C LEU A 259 -33.34 4.60 18.98
N GLN A 260 -34.40 4.18 18.28
CA GLN A 260 -34.51 4.36 16.83
C GLN A 260 -34.47 5.84 16.45
N GLN A 261 -35.13 6.69 17.24
CA GLN A 261 -35.11 8.14 17.01
C GLN A 261 -33.72 8.72 17.24
N ALA A 262 -33.02 8.35 18.31
CA ALA A 262 -31.66 8.82 18.59
C ALA A 262 -30.68 8.43 17.47
N LEU A 263 -30.82 7.24 16.90
CA LEU A 263 -30.00 6.80 15.75
C LEU A 263 -30.31 7.57 14.46
N ASN A 264 -31.58 7.93 14.23
CA ASN A 264 -31.96 8.77 13.10
C ASN A 264 -31.44 10.21 13.25
N ASP A 265 -31.50 10.76 14.47
CA ASP A 265 -31.00 12.09 14.79
C ASP A 265 -29.47 12.15 14.57
N ALA A 266 -28.73 11.11 15.00
CA ALA A 266 -27.30 10.98 14.73
C ALA A 266 -26.98 10.89 13.22
N ALA A 267 -27.75 10.12 12.45
CA ALA A 267 -27.57 10.02 11.01
C ALA A 267 -27.84 11.36 10.28
N GLN A 268 -28.78 12.16 10.78
CA GLN A 268 -29.08 13.48 10.25
C GLN A 268 -27.97 14.49 10.60
N ALA A 269 -27.51 14.52 11.85
CA ALA A 269 -26.41 15.37 12.29
C ALA A 269 -25.10 15.11 11.51
N MET A 270 -24.81 13.85 11.15
CA MET A 270 -23.69 13.52 10.27
C MET A 270 -23.83 14.11 8.86
N LYS A 271 -25.03 14.09 8.27
CA LYS A 271 -25.28 14.70 6.94
C LYS A 271 -25.16 16.22 6.97
N ASP A 272 -25.64 16.83 8.05
CA ASP A 272 -25.58 18.29 8.22
C ASP A 272 -24.15 18.75 8.47
N SER A 273 -23.36 17.96 9.22
CA SER A 273 -21.91 18.17 9.39
C SER A 273 -21.14 18.08 8.07
N GLN A 274 -21.38 17.06 7.25
CA GLN A 274 -20.75 16.95 5.92
C GLN A 274 -21.14 18.09 4.98
N SER A 275 -22.41 18.53 5.03
CA SER A 275 -22.89 19.64 4.20
C SER A 275 -22.28 20.97 4.63
N ALA A 276 -22.18 21.22 5.94
CA ALA A 276 -21.53 22.41 6.50
C ALA A 276 -20.03 22.44 6.18
N MET A 277 -19.35 21.29 6.25
CA MET A 277 -17.94 21.15 5.89
C MET A 277 -17.70 21.45 4.40
N LYS A 278 -18.56 20.93 3.50
CA LYS A 278 -18.48 21.22 2.05
C LYS A 278 -18.72 22.69 1.72
N ASN A 279 -19.58 23.36 2.49
CA ASN A 279 -19.92 24.77 2.29
C ASN A 279 -19.00 25.74 3.04
N GLY A 280 -18.03 25.23 3.82
CA GLY A 280 -17.12 26.05 4.62
C GLY A 280 -17.78 26.78 5.81
N ASP A 281 -18.97 26.34 6.23
CA ASP A 281 -19.70 26.94 7.35
C ASP A 281 -19.32 26.25 8.67
N TRP A 282 -18.26 26.77 9.30
CA TRP A 282 -17.73 26.24 10.56
C TRP A 282 -18.68 26.39 11.75
N THR A 283 -19.65 27.31 11.69
CA THR A 283 -20.62 27.50 12.78
C THR A 283 -21.70 26.43 12.68
N ALA A 284 -22.21 26.16 11.47
CA ALA A 284 -23.13 25.05 11.22
C ALA A 284 -22.47 23.69 11.49
N TYR A 285 -21.18 23.54 11.17
CA TYR A 285 -20.40 22.33 11.47
C TYR A 285 -20.29 22.07 12.97
N GLY A 286 -19.92 23.09 13.77
CA GLY A 286 -19.83 22.95 15.23
C GLY A 286 -21.17 22.58 15.87
N LYS A 287 -22.27 23.16 15.37
CA LYS A 287 -23.62 22.81 15.81
C LYS A 287 -24.00 21.37 15.47
N ALA A 288 -23.72 20.93 14.24
CA ALA A 288 -24.01 19.56 13.81
C ALA A 288 -23.19 18.51 14.57
N GLN A 289 -21.94 18.83 14.94
CA GLN A 289 -21.13 17.98 15.81
C GLN A 289 -21.73 17.84 17.21
N GLN A 290 -22.24 18.93 17.78
CA GLN A 290 -22.88 18.91 19.09
C GLN A 290 -24.20 18.09 19.07
N GLU A 291 -25.01 18.26 18.02
CA GLU A 291 -26.23 17.47 17.82
C GLU A 291 -25.95 15.97 17.63
N LEU A 292 -24.82 15.63 16.98
CA LEU A 292 -24.35 14.25 16.84
C LEU A 292 -23.95 13.64 18.20
N GLU A 293 -23.17 14.38 19.00
CA GLU A 293 -22.74 13.94 20.32
C GLU A 293 -23.94 13.73 21.26
N ASP A 294 -24.90 14.65 21.27
CA ASP A 294 -26.13 14.52 22.06
C ASP A 294 -26.98 13.31 21.64
N ALA A 295 -27.12 13.07 20.33
CA ALA A 295 -27.87 11.93 19.81
C ALA A 295 -27.19 10.59 20.13
N LEU A 296 -25.86 10.51 20.07
CA LEU A 296 -25.10 9.32 20.44
C LEU A 296 -25.16 9.05 21.95
N ASN A 297 -25.02 10.08 22.79
CA ASN A 297 -25.17 9.95 24.23
C ASN A 297 -26.57 9.44 24.60
N LYS A 298 -27.61 9.97 23.97
CA LYS A 298 -28.98 9.51 24.15
C LYS A 298 -29.19 8.06 23.69
N ALA A 299 -28.57 7.65 22.59
CA ALA A 299 -28.62 6.27 22.13
C ALA A 299 -27.93 5.31 23.13
N ILE A 300 -26.78 5.72 23.70
CA ILE A 300 -26.04 4.95 24.70
C ILE A 300 -26.82 4.82 26.02
N GLU A 301 -27.55 5.85 26.43
CA GLU A 301 -28.41 5.80 27.61
C GLU A 301 -29.63 4.88 27.43
N LEU A 302 -30.17 4.80 26.21
CA LEU A 302 -31.36 4.01 25.87
C LEU A 302 -31.05 2.53 25.53
N ASP A 303 -29.77 2.18 25.40
CA ASP A 303 -29.28 0.81 25.15
C ASP A 303 -28.93 0.05 26.46
N LYS A 304 -29.03 0.70 27.62
CA LYS A 304 -28.82 0.12 28.96
C LYS A 304 -30.12 -0.37 29.60
#